data_AF-A0A7J5TVW4-F1
#
_entry.id   AF-A0A7J5TVW4-F1
#
_cell.length_a   1.000
_cell.length_b   1.000
_cell.length_c   1.000
_cell.angle_alpha   90.00
_cell.angle_beta   90.00
_cell.angle_gamma   90.00
#
_symmetry.space_group_name_H-M   'P 1'
#
loop_
_entity.id
_entity.type
_entity.pdbx_description
1 polymer ?
#
loop_
_entity_poly.entity_id
_entity_poly.type
_entity_poly.pdbx_seq_one_letter_code
_entity_poly.pdbx_strand_id
1 'polypeptide(L)'
;MQDIHFGKALKELADQKKLGPTEIGRRMGVRSQSIYEIYKTESVGGKMIVKFCNAIGVEPAVVFGRVVMDSLQKNEGEKTRELKDVIVMQQRQLSEKDQQIAMLTQSLRNLTESLGKHSASELLPAA
;
A
#
# COMPACT_ATOMS: atom_id res chain seq x y z
N MET A 1 4.65 -0.06 14.31
CA MET A 1 4.29 -1.45 14.64
C MET A 1 3.15 -1.83 13.72
N GLN A 2 3.12 -3.05 13.19
CA GLN A 2 1.97 -3.53 12.41
C GLN A 2 0.75 -3.56 13.33
N ASP A 3 -0.30 -2.83 12.97
CA ASP A 3 -1.56 -2.80 13.73
C ASP A 3 -2.30 -4.13 13.56
N ILE A 4 -1.87 -5.10 14.33
CA ILE A 4 -2.56 -6.35 14.59
C ILE A 4 -3.81 -6.02 15.42
N HIS A 5 -4.99 -6.20 14.82
CA HIS A 5 -6.25 -5.89 15.49
C HIS A 5 -7.10 -7.15 15.71
N PHE A 6 -6.86 -7.84 16.83
CA PHE A 6 -7.59 -9.05 17.22
C PHE A 6 -9.08 -8.80 17.44
N GLY A 7 -9.45 -7.67 18.04
CA GLY A 7 -10.86 -7.31 18.27
C GLY A 7 -11.69 -7.30 16.99
N LYS A 8 -11.16 -6.73 15.91
CA LYS A 8 -11.80 -6.70 14.59
C LYS A 8 -11.97 -8.10 14.01
N ALA A 9 -10.92 -8.92 14.06
CA ALA A 9 -10.98 -10.30 13.56
C ALA A 9 -12.03 -11.15 14.31
N LEU A 10 -12.12 -10.99 15.64
CA LEU A 10 -13.14 -11.67 16.45
C LEU A 10 -14.57 -11.22 16.09
N LYS A 11 -14.76 -9.92 15.83
CA LYS A 11 -16.05 -9.38 15.39
C LYS A 11 -16.48 -9.98 14.05
N GLU A 12 -15.59 -9.99 13.06
CA GLU A 12 -15.90 -10.51 11.74
C GLU A 12 -16.27 -12.01 11.79
N LEU A 13 -15.60 -12.79 12.65
CA LEU A 13 -15.95 -14.19 12.87
C LEU A 13 -17.29 -14.37 13.59
N ALA A 14 -17.59 -13.51 14.58
CA ALA A 14 -18.91 -13.48 15.22
C ALA A 14 -20.03 -13.16 14.22
N ASP A 15 -19.80 -12.19 13.34
CA ASP A 15 -20.74 -11.79 12.29
C ASP A 15 -20.97 -12.93 11.29
N GLN A 16 -19.91 -13.64 10.87
CA GLN A 16 -20.00 -14.84 10.02
C GLN A 16 -20.81 -15.98 10.67
N LYS A 17 -20.66 -16.14 11.99
CA LYS A 17 -21.47 -17.09 12.78
C LYS A 17 -22.87 -16.60 13.10
N LYS A 18 -23.22 -15.37 12.68
CA LYS A 18 -24.50 -14.70 12.97
C LYS A 18 -24.80 -14.65 14.48
N LEU A 19 -23.77 -14.48 15.30
CA LEU A 19 -23.89 -14.40 16.75
C LEU A 19 -23.81 -12.94 17.21
N GLY A 20 -24.88 -12.48 17.84
CA GLY A 20 -24.94 -11.12 18.38
C GLY A 20 -24.12 -10.96 19.67
N PRO A 21 -23.68 -9.73 20.01
CA PRO A 21 -22.87 -9.45 21.21
C PRO A 21 -23.53 -9.88 22.52
N THR A 22 -24.87 -9.81 22.59
CA THR A 22 -25.64 -10.28 23.76
C THR A 22 -25.52 -11.79 23.96
N GLU A 23 -25.63 -12.57 22.88
CA GLU A 23 -25.55 -14.02 22.95
C GLU A 23 -24.11 -14.47 23.24
N ILE A 24 -23.12 -13.80 22.65
CA ILE A 24 -21.70 -14.06 22.93
C ILE A 24 -21.38 -13.74 24.40
N GLY A 25 -21.84 -12.58 24.88
CA GLY A 25 -21.69 -12.18 26.29
C GLY A 25 -22.28 -13.22 27.23
N ARG A 26 -23.50 -13.70 26.95
CA ARG A 26 -24.15 -14.78 27.72
C ARG A 26 -23.31 -16.04 27.77
N ARG A 27 -22.77 -16.49 26.63
CA ARG A 27 -21.91 -17.69 26.55
C ARG A 27 -20.57 -17.54 27.24
N MET A 28 -20.02 -16.32 27.25
CA MET A 28 -18.77 -15.99 27.93
C MET A 28 -18.94 -15.66 29.42
N GLY A 29 -20.18 -15.49 29.90
CA GLY A 29 -20.47 -15.05 31.27
C GLY A 29 -20.15 -13.58 31.53
N VAL A 30 -20.25 -12.72 30.51
CA VAL A 30 -19.96 -11.28 30.59
C VAL A 30 -21.10 -10.44 30.02
N ARG A 31 -21.10 -9.14 30.32
CA ARG A 31 -22.10 -8.21 29.75
C ARG A 31 -21.83 -7.98 28.27
N SER A 32 -22.88 -7.70 27.49
CA SER A 32 -22.76 -7.35 26.06
C SER A 32 -21.81 -6.17 25.82
N GLN A 33 -21.78 -5.18 26.72
CA GLN A 33 -20.84 -4.06 26.65
C GLN A 33 -19.38 -4.54 26.59
N SER A 34 -19.01 -5.55 27.38
CA SER A 34 -17.66 -6.10 27.39
C SER A 34 -17.27 -6.69 26.02
N ILE A 35 -18.24 -7.23 25.28
CA ILE A 35 -18.03 -7.75 23.93
C ILE A 35 -17.73 -6.60 22.95
N TYR A 36 -18.47 -5.50 23.04
CA TYR A 36 -18.19 -4.32 22.22
C TYR A 36 -16.82 -3.71 22.51
N GLU A 37 -16.38 -3.71 23.76
CA GLU A 37 -15.04 -3.25 24.12
C GLU A 37 -13.95 -4.18 23.56
N ILE A 38 -14.15 -5.50 23.61
CA ILE A 38 -13.24 -6.47 22.96
C ILE A 38 -13.10 -6.18 21.47
N TYR A 39 -14.19 -5.85 20.77
CA TYR A 39 -14.15 -5.56 19.33
C TYR A 39 -13.31 -4.33 18.97
N LYS A 40 -13.23 -3.34 19.86
CA LYS A 40 -12.43 -2.12 19.67
C LYS A 40 -10.97 -2.31 20.09
N THR A 41 -10.65 -3.42 20.75
CA THR A 41 -9.31 -3.64 21.30
C THR A 41 -8.38 -4.20 20.22
N GLU A 42 -7.23 -3.56 20.02
CA GLU A 42 -6.20 -4.02 19.08
C GLU A 42 -5.57 -5.33 19.56
N SER A 43 -5.09 -5.34 20.81
CA SER A 43 -4.47 -6.51 21.43
C SER A 43 -5.40 -7.18 22.45
N VAL A 44 -5.79 -8.42 22.18
CA VAL A 44 -6.61 -9.23 23.08
C VAL A 44 -5.74 -10.35 23.65
N GLY A 45 -5.69 -10.48 24.98
CA GLY A 45 -4.89 -11.54 25.61
C GLY A 45 -5.34 -12.94 25.18
N GLY A 46 -4.40 -13.87 24.96
CA GLY A 46 -4.67 -15.20 24.41
C GLY A 46 -5.76 -16.00 25.14
N LYS A 47 -5.82 -15.92 26.48
CA LYS A 47 -6.90 -16.55 27.27
C LYS A 47 -8.29 -16.02 26.90
N MET A 48 -8.40 -14.73 26.62
CA MET A 48 -9.66 -14.10 26.22
C MET A 48 -10.04 -14.50 24.78
N ILE A 49 -9.06 -14.57 23.87
CA ILE A 49 -9.26 -15.07 22.50
C ILE A 49 -9.84 -16.48 22.55
N VAL A 50 -9.23 -17.40 23.32
CA VAL A 50 -9.71 -18.78 23.44
C VAL A 50 -11.13 -18.84 24.00
N LYS A 51 -11.42 -18.08 25.06
CA LYS A 51 -12.79 -18.00 25.62
C LYS A 51 -13.81 -17.50 24.60
N PHE A 52 -13.45 -16.48 23.83
CA PHE A 52 -14.30 -15.93 22.78
C PHE A 52 -14.56 -16.96 21.68
N CYS A 53 -13.49 -17.59 21.19
CA CYS A 53 -13.52 -18.63 20.17
C CYS A 53 -14.44 -19.80 20.58
N ASN A 54 -14.31 -20.25 21.83
CA ASN A 54 -15.19 -21.28 22.38
C ASN A 54 -16.66 -20.85 22.41
N ALA A 55 -16.95 -19.59 22.76
CA ALA A 55 -18.31 -19.06 22.77
C ALA A 55 -18.95 -19.01 21.37
N ILE A 56 -18.15 -18.77 20.32
CA ILE A 56 -18.62 -18.70 18.93
C ILE A 56 -18.45 -20.01 18.13
N GLY A 57 -17.85 -21.05 18.74
CA GLY A 57 -17.62 -22.34 18.08
C GLY A 57 -16.61 -22.25 16.92
N VAL A 58 -15.50 -21.56 17.15
CA VAL A 58 -14.38 -21.40 16.20
C VAL A 58 -13.08 -21.83 16.85
N GLU A 59 -12.15 -22.38 16.08
CA GLU A 59 -10.82 -22.71 16.57
C GLU A 59 -9.94 -21.46 16.63
N PRO A 60 -9.17 -21.22 17.72
CA PRO A 60 -8.32 -20.04 17.85
C PRO A 60 -7.34 -19.83 16.68
N ALA A 61 -6.84 -20.92 16.09
CA ALA A 61 -5.96 -20.89 14.92
C ALA A 61 -6.55 -20.09 13.74
N VAL A 62 -7.88 -20.10 13.58
CA VAL A 62 -8.58 -19.33 12.54
C VAL A 62 -8.43 -17.83 12.76
N VAL A 63 -8.53 -17.38 14.02
CA VAL A 63 -8.35 -15.96 14.38
C VAL A 63 -6.91 -15.52 14.09
N PHE A 64 -5.93 -16.31 14.56
CA PHE A 64 -4.51 -16.02 14.34
C PHE A 64 -4.18 -15.99 12.85
N GLY A 65 -4.66 -16.97 12.08
CA GLY A 65 -4.49 -17.01 10.62
C GLY A 65 -5.05 -15.77 9.94
N ARG A 66 -6.26 -15.33 10.30
CA ARG A 66 -6.86 -14.10 9.74
C ARG A 66 -6.04 -12.86 10.06
N VAL A 67 -5.60 -12.70 11.30
CA VAL A 67 -4.78 -11.55 11.72
C VAL A 67 -3.45 -11.49 10.97
N VAL A 68 -2.80 -12.64 10.77
CA VAL A 68 -1.55 -12.73 9.99
C VAL A 68 -1.82 -12.36 8.53
N MET A 69 -2.88 -12.90 7.91
CA MET A 69 -3.22 -12.61 6.52
C MET A 69 -3.58 -11.15 6.29
N ASP A 70 -4.37 -10.54 7.16
CA ASP A 70 -4.72 -9.11 7.10
C ASP A 70 -3.46 -8.23 7.19
N SER A 71 -2.50 -8.63 8.03
CA SER A 71 -1.23 -7.92 8.17
C SER A 71 -0.38 -8.04 6.91
N LEU A 72 -0.31 -9.23 6.30
CA LEU A 72 0.41 -9.45 5.04
C LEU A 72 -0.20 -8.62 3.90
N GLN A 73 -1.52 -8.63 3.74
CA GLN A 73 -2.21 -7.86 2.69
C GLN A 73 -2.03 -6.36 2.81
N LYS A 74 -2.07 -5.80 4.04
CA LYS A 74 -1.80 -4.37 4.26
C LYS A 74 -0.40 -3.97 3.80
N ASN A 75 0.62 -4.77 4.14
CA ASN A 75 1.99 -4.49 3.72
C ASN A 75 2.16 -4.52 2.18
N GLU A 76 1.48 -5.45 1.50
CA GLU A 76 1.52 -5.50 0.03
C GLU A 76 0.88 -4.27 -0.61
N GLY A 77 -0.25 -3.80 -0.06
CA GLY A 77 -0.93 -2.60 -0.52
C GLY A 77 -0.10 -1.33 -0.35
N GLU A 78 0.56 -1.17 0.80
CA GLU A 78 1.46 -0.03 1.09
C GLU A 78 2.68 -0.03 0.15
N LYS A 79 3.38 -1.17 0.04
CA LYS A 79 4.51 -1.30 -0.90
C LYS A 79 4.10 -0.98 -2.33
N THR A 80 2.93 -1.45 -2.77
CA THR A 80 2.44 -1.19 -4.12
C THR A 80 2.17 0.30 -4.37
N ARG A 81 1.71 1.05 -3.36
CA ARG A 81 1.52 2.50 -3.46
C ARG A 81 2.86 3.23 -3.54
N GLU A 82 3.79 2.90 -2.66
CA GLU A 82 5.14 3.48 -2.68
C GLU A 82 5.85 3.25 -4.03
N LEU A 83 5.75 2.02 -4.56
CA LEU A 83 6.29 1.68 -5.89
C LEU A 83 5.65 2.51 -7.00
N LYS A 84 4.34 2.76 -6.96
CA LYS A 84 3.65 3.60 -7.96
C LYS A 84 4.13 5.04 -7.91
N ASP A 85 4.29 5.60 -6.72
CA ASP A 85 4.76 6.98 -6.56
C ASP A 85 6.18 7.15 -7.11
N VAL A 86 7.07 6.18 -6.84
CA VAL A 86 8.43 6.15 -7.41
C VAL A 86 8.40 6.07 -8.94
N ILE A 87 7.54 5.22 -9.52
CA ILE A 87 7.41 5.10 -10.98
C ILE A 87 6.96 6.42 -11.60
N VAL A 88 5.97 7.10 -11.01
CA VAL A 88 5.48 8.40 -11.51
C VAL A 88 6.59 9.46 -11.46
N MET A 89 7.36 9.49 -10.37
CA MET A 89 8.51 10.40 -10.26
C MET A 89 9.58 10.12 -11.33
N GLN A 90 9.92 8.85 -11.55
CA GLN A 90 10.90 8.46 -12.57
C GLN A 90 10.41 8.78 -13.99
N GLN A 91 9.13 8.57 -14.29
CA GLN A 91 8.53 8.94 -15.58
C GLN A 91 8.62 10.45 -15.84
N ARG A 92 8.38 11.27 -14.81
CA ARG A 92 8.55 12.72 -14.92
C ARG A 92 9.99 13.11 -15.21
N GLN A 93 10.95 12.53 -14.48
CA GLN A 93 12.38 12.79 -14.69
C GLN A 93 12.85 12.36 -16.08
N LEU A 94 12.34 11.24 -16.61
CA LEU A 94 12.62 10.80 -17.97
C LEU A 94 12.09 11.82 -19.00
N SER A 95 10.84 12.28 -18.84
CA SER A 95 10.25 13.29 -19.72
C SER A 95 11.05 14.61 -19.72
N GLU A 96 11.48 15.08 -18.54
CA GLU A 96 12.32 16.28 -18.41
C GLU A 96 13.69 16.09 -19.12
N LYS A 97 14.29 14.90 -19.01
CA LYS A 97 15.54 14.58 -19.71
C LYS A 97 15.35 14.48 -21.23
N ASP A 98 14.26 13.90 -21.70
CA ASP A 98 13.94 13.82 -23.13
C ASP A 98 13.77 15.21 -23.74
N GLN A 99 13.13 16.14 -23.02
CA GLN A 99 13.04 17.54 -23.41
C GLN A 99 14.43 18.21 -23.50
N GLN A 100 15.31 17.98 -22.52
CA GLN A 100 16.68 18.51 -22.55
C GLN A 100 17.48 17.94 -23.73
N ILE A 101 17.37 16.64 -23.99
CA ILE A 101 18.02 15.98 -25.13
C ILE A 101 17.52 16.60 -26.44
N ALA A 102 16.23 16.84 -26.58
CA ALA A 102 15.66 17.48 -27.77
C ALA A 102 16.21 18.91 -27.97
N MET A 103 16.27 19.71 -26.91
CA MET A 103 16.83 21.07 -26.96
C MET A 103 18.32 21.08 -27.34
N LEU A 104 19.12 20.19 -26.74
CA LEU A 104 20.55 20.07 -27.04
C LEU A 104 20.76 19.58 -28.48
N THR A 105 19.97 18.62 -28.95
CA THR A 105 20.03 18.11 -30.33
C THR A 105 19.73 19.22 -31.34
N GLN A 106 18.72 20.04 -31.07
CA GLN A 106 18.41 21.19 -31.94
C GLN A 106 19.54 22.24 -31.92
N SER A 107 20.12 22.49 -30.75
CA SER A 107 21.24 23.43 -30.60
C SER A 107 22.48 22.97 -31.39
N LEU A 108 22.79 21.67 -31.33
CA LEU A 108 23.87 21.06 -32.11
C LEU A 108 23.61 21.14 -33.62
N ARG A 109 22.38 20.93 -34.07
CA ARG A 109 22.00 21.09 -35.48
C ARG A 109 22.26 22.53 -35.95
N ASN A 110 21.78 23.52 -35.20
CA ASN A 110 21.95 24.93 -35.53
C ASN A 110 23.45 25.32 -35.61
N LEU A 111 24.26 24.85 -34.68
CA LEU A 111 25.72 25.07 -34.69
C LEU A 111 26.39 24.43 -35.90
N THR A 112 26.01 23.20 -36.25
CA THR A 112 26.54 22.49 -37.42
C THR A 112 26.21 23.22 -38.72
N GLU A 113 24.97 23.71 -38.85
CA GLU A 113 24.55 24.53 -40.01
C GLU A 113 25.30 25.87 -40.07
N SER A 114 25.57 26.51 -38.93
CA SER A 114 26.35 27.74 -38.86
C SER A 114 27.80 27.53 -39.29
N LEU A 115 28.44 26.44 -38.83
CA LEU A 115 29.81 26.09 -39.21
C LEU A 115 29.90 25.74 -40.70
N GLY A 116 28.93 24.99 -41.25
CA GLY A 116 28.88 24.66 -42.68
C GLY A 116 28.71 25.89 -43.59
N LYS A 117 27.97 26.92 -43.14
CA LYS A 117 27.83 28.19 -43.86
C LYS A 117 29.11 29.03 -43.85
N HIS A 118 29.89 28.99 -42.76
CA HIS A 118 31.18 29.68 -42.71
C HIS A 118 32.25 29.01 -43.60
N SER A 119 32.27 27.68 -43.70
CA SER A 119 33.20 26.98 -44.61
C SER A 119 32.88 27.16 -46.10
N ALA A 120 31.62 27.39 -46.47
CA ALA A 120 31.23 27.64 -47.87
C ALA A 120 31.54 29.08 -48.34
N SER A 121 31.67 30.03 -47.41
CA SER A 121 31.94 31.45 -47.72
C SER A 121 33.39 31.75 -48.11
N GLU A 122 34.33 30.84 -47.88
CA GLU A 122 35.76 31.04 -48.20
C GLU A 122 36.18 30.45 -49.56
N LEU A 123 35.26 29.83 -50.32
CA LEU A 123 35.55 29.12 -51.58
C LEU A 123 35.11 29.83 -52.87
N LEU A 124 34.83 31.13 -52.84
CA LEU A 124 34.65 31.92 -54.07
C LEU A 124 35.94 32.71 -54.38
N PRO A 125 36.79 32.25 -55.31
CA PRO A 125 37.90 33.07 -55.79
C PRO A 125 37.34 34.21 -56.64
N ALA A 126 37.81 35.41 -56.35
CA ALA A 126 37.59 36.61 -57.16
C ALA A 126 37.97 36.33 -58.62
N ALA A 127 37.01 36.52 -59.53
CA ALA A 127 37.21 36.59 -60.97
C ALA A 127 36.96 38.03 -61.43
#